data_AF-A0A7V4GF56-F1
#
_entry.id   AF-A0A7V4GF56-F1
#
_cell.length_a   1.000
_cell.length_b   1.000
_cell.length_c   1.000
_cell.angle_alpha   90.00
_cell.angle_beta   90.00
_cell.angle_gamma   90.00
#
_symmetry.space_group_name_H-M   'P 1'
#
loop_
_entity.id
_entity.type
_entity.pdbx_description
1 polymer ?
#
loop_
_entity_poly.entity_id
_entity_poly.type
_entity_poly.pdbx_seq_one_letter_code
_entity_poly.pdbx_strand_id
1 'polypeptide(L)'
;MTGRSETAFRRESARVERADGRRAGRSAGFTMIEVMVALVVFLTAAAGLLAFQEALVRSNASANDVTSATYIAEFWLEQGRAESLLWNIDGTDLTPTRAPLLAPLGLNVNTAGFDTGWLALPMIGTRPAGAPLNRYLETWPGPAGEARDYAEYCVQYRLAVLVPNEIVRIEVRVLWFKPGVARPSPPGSGAWTCPAAGMLLGADPDTRNVNTVQIASTIWRNQVTR
;
A
#
# COMPACT_ATOMS: atom_id res chain seq x y z
N MET A 1 -8.98 -45.84 -30.22
CA MET A 1 -8.08 -45.82 -29.04
C MET A 1 -8.34 -44.49 -28.36
N THR A 2 -8.97 -44.34 -27.19
CA THR A 2 -8.73 -44.98 -25.88
C THR A 2 -9.96 -44.74 -24.99
N GLY A 3 -10.67 -45.79 -24.60
CA GLY A 3 -11.83 -45.73 -23.70
C GLY A 3 -11.74 -46.83 -22.65
N ARG A 4 -10.94 -46.63 -21.59
CA ARG A 4 -10.68 -47.68 -20.59
C ARG A 4 -10.42 -47.19 -19.15
N SER A 5 -10.65 -45.93 -18.79
CA SER A 5 -10.28 -45.40 -17.46
C SER A 5 -11.44 -45.19 -16.47
N GLU A 6 -12.70 -45.10 -16.93
CA GLU A 6 -13.81 -44.75 -16.01
C GLU A 6 -14.29 -45.88 -15.10
N THR A 7 -14.07 -47.15 -15.47
CA THR A 7 -14.60 -48.29 -14.71
C THR A 7 -13.76 -48.63 -13.47
N ALA A 8 -12.50 -48.19 -13.41
CA ALA A 8 -11.62 -48.39 -12.26
C ALA A 8 -11.96 -47.44 -11.11
N PHE A 9 -12.17 -46.15 -11.40
CA PHE A 9 -12.47 -45.12 -10.39
C PHE A 9 -13.82 -45.36 -9.68
N ARG A 10 -14.78 -45.96 -10.38
CA ARG A 10 -16.11 -46.28 -9.83
C ARG A 10 -16.09 -47.45 -8.84
N ARG A 11 -15.05 -48.31 -8.85
CA ARG A 11 -14.91 -49.41 -7.89
C ARG A 11 -14.25 -48.97 -6.58
N GLU A 12 -13.41 -47.95 -6.61
CA GLU A 12 -12.77 -47.37 -5.42
C GLU A 12 -13.80 -46.64 -4.53
N SER A 13 -14.65 -45.82 -5.17
CA SER A 13 -15.70 -45.03 -4.49
C SER A 13 -16.75 -45.93 -3.80
N ALA A 14 -17.15 -47.03 -4.44
CA ALA A 14 -18.08 -48.00 -3.83
C ALA A 14 -17.46 -48.86 -2.70
N ARG A 15 -16.13 -48.87 -2.55
CA ARG A 15 -15.44 -49.59 -1.47
C ARG A 15 -15.31 -48.74 -0.21
N VAL A 16 -15.05 -47.44 -0.38
CA VAL A 16 -15.05 -46.47 0.73
C VAL A 16 -16.45 -46.39 1.35
N GLU A 17 -17.50 -46.45 0.55
CA GLU A 17 -18.89 -46.37 1.02
C GLU A 17 -19.38 -47.63 1.77
N ARG A 18 -18.68 -48.77 1.63
CA ARG A 18 -19.07 -50.04 2.31
C ARG A 18 -18.32 -50.33 3.61
N ALA A 19 -17.29 -49.55 3.94
CA ALA A 19 -16.62 -49.66 5.23
C ALA A 19 -17.39 -48.94 6.36
N ASP A 20 -18.40 -48.14 6.02
CA ASP A 20 -19.16 -47.32 6.99
C ASP A 20 -20.40 -48.04 7.57
N GLY A 21 -20.72 -49.23 7.06
CA GLY A 21 -21.87 -50.01 7.49
C GLY A 21 -21.48 -51.15 8.43
N ARG A 22 -21.26 -50.85 9.72
CA ARG A 22 -21.49 -51.75 10.90
C ARG A 22 -20.78 -51.24 12.16
N ARG A 23 -21.18 -50.06 12.63
CA ARG A 23 -21.28 -49.82 14.08
C ARG A 23 -22.69 -49.32 14.34
N ALA A 24 -23.65 -50.23 14.29
CA ALA A 24 -24.91 -50.06 15.01
C ALA A 24 -24.57 -50.08 16.50
N GLY A 25 -23.96 -48.98 16.96
CA GLY A 25 -23.66 -48.74 18.35
C GLY A 25 -24.97 -48.71 19.10
N ARG A 26 -25.03 -49.52 20.15
CA ARG A 26 -26.08 -49.54 21.15
C ARG A 26 -26.48 -48.08 21.44
N SER A 27 -27.76 -47.77 21.34
CA SER A 27 -28.34 -46.49 21.76
C SER A 27 -28.13 -46.31 23.26
N ALA A 28 -26.90 -45.98 23.65
CA ALA A 28 -26.56 -45.54 24.98
C ALA A 28 -27.13 -44.14 25.11
N GLY A 29 -28.06 -43.94 26.04
CA GLY A 29 -28.56 -42.61 26.34
C GLY A 29 -27.39 -41.69 26.71
N PHE A 30 -27.37 -40.49 26.15
CA PHE A 30 -26.35 -39.49 26.46
C PHE A 30 -26.30 -39.27 27.97
N THR A 31 -25.13 -39.49 28.55
CA THR A 31 -24.92 -39.19 29.97
C THR A 31 -24.82 -37.68 30.14
N MET A 32 -25.28 -37.15 31.27
CA MET A 32 -25.20 -35.71 31.57
C MET A 32 -23.76 -35.17 31.43
N ILE A 33 -22.78 -36.01 31.76
CA ILE A 33 -21.35 -35.71 31.66
C ILE A 33 -20.92 -35.46 30.21
N GLU A 34 -21.42 -36.25 29.26
CA GLU A 34 -21.09 -36.12 27.83
C GLU A 34 -21.58 -34.80 27.26
N VAL A 35 -22.77 -34.36 27.67
CA VAL A 35 -23.32 -33.05 27.30
C VAL A 35 -22.48 -31.91 27.86
N MET A 36 -22.03 -32.03 29.12
CA MET A 36 -21.16 -31.01 29.72
C MET A 36 -19.81 -30.91 29.00
N VAL A 37 -19.18 -32.03 28.65
CA VAL A 37 -17.92 -32.04 27.89
C VAL A 37 -18.11 -31.43 26.50
N ALA A 38 -19.19 -31.80 25.79
CA ALA A 38 -19.49 -31.23 24.48
C ALA A 38 -19.67 -29.71 24.54
N LEU A 39 -20.35 -29.20 25.58
CA LEU A 39 -20.56 -27.77 25.78
C LEU A 39 -19.23 -27.03 26.04
N VAL A 40 -18.33 -27.60 26.84
CA VAL A 40 -17.00 -26.99 27.08
C VAL A 40 -16.16 -26.94 25.81
N VAL A 41 -16.14 -28.02 25.02
CA VAL A 41 -15.43 -28.06 23.73
C VAL A 41 -16.03 -27.05 22.76
N PHE A 42 -17.35 -26.97 22.68
CA PHE A 42 -18.05 -26.00 21.84
C PHE A 42 -17.70 -24.55 22.22
N LEU A 43 -17.74 -24.21 23.51
CA LEU A 43 -17.36 -22.87 23.97
C LEU A 43 -15.90 -22.52 23.64
N THR A 44 -15.00 -23.49 23.79
CA THR A 44 -13.58 -23.30 23.43
C THR A 44 -13.41 -23.08 21.93
N ALA A 45 -14.11 -23.86 21.09
CA ALA A 45 -14.10 -23.70 19.65
C ALA A 45 -14.71 -22.35 19.21
N ALA A 46 -15.82 -21.93 19.82
CA ALA A 46 -16.46 -20.65 19.57
C ALA A 46 -15.53 -19.47 19.89
N ALA A 47 -14.82 -19.52 21.02
CA ALA A 47 -13.82 -18.51 21.39
C ALA A 47 -12.67 -18.47 20.36
N GLY A 48 -12.17 -19.63 19.91
CA GLY A 48 -11.14 -19.71 18.88
C GLY A 48 -11.58 -19.10 17.54
N LEU A 49 -12.83 -19.35 17.12
CA LEU A 49 -13.39 -18.77 15.89
C LEU A 49 -13.49 -17.24 15.96
N LEU A 50 -13.91 -16.69 17.10
CA LEU A 50 -14.00 -15.24 17.28
C LEU A 50 -12.62 -14.57 17.19
N ALA A 51 -11.61 -15.15 17.83
CA ALA A 51 -10.23 -14.66 17.73
C ALA A 51 -9.71 -14.70 16.27
N PHE A 52 -10.08 -15.74 15.51
CA PHE A 52 -9.72 -15.85 14.10
C PHE A 52 -10.42 -14.79 13.23
N GLN A 53 -11.70 -14.51 13.47
CA GLN A 53 -12.42 -13.46 12.74
C GLN A 53 -11.79 -12.08 12.95
N GLU A 54 -11.39 -11.76 14.18
CA GLU A 54 -10.70 -10.51 14.48
C GLU A 54 -9.35 -10.42 13.74
N ALA A 55 -8.57 -11.50 13.75
CA ALA A 55 -7.30 -11.56 13.04
C ALA A 55 -7.48 -11.37 11.52
N LEU A 56 -8.49 -11.98 10.92
CA LEU A 56 -8.81 -11.82 9.49
C LEU A 56 -9.20 -10.38 9.14
N VAL A 57 -10.04 -9.74 9.95
CA VAL A 57 -10.45 -8.34 9.71
C VAL A 57 -9.24 -7.42 9.74
N ARG A 58 -8.37 -7.58 10.75
CA ARG A 58 -7.12 -6.79 10.85
C ARG A 58 -6.17 -7.07 9.67
N SER A 59 -6.05 -8.32 9.25
CA SER A 59 -5.24 -8.71 8.09
C SER A 59 -5.75 -8.08 6.79
N ASN A 60 -7.06 -8.11 6.55
CA ASN A 60 -7.66 -7.52 5.36
C ASN A 60 -7.50 -6.00 5.35
N ALA A 61 -7.67 -5.33 6.48
CA ALA A 61 -7.41 -3.90 6.59
C ALA A 61 -5.95 -3.56 6.23
N SER A 62 -4.99 -4.27 6.81
CA SER A 62 -3.57 -4.06 6.49
C SER A 62 -3.24 -4.33 5.01
N ALA A 63 -3.86 -5.34 4.39
CA ALA A 63 -3.65 -5.63 2.97
C ALA A 63 -4.23 -4.53 2.06
N ASN A 64 -5.39 -3.97 2.43
CA ASN A 64 -5.98 -2.84 1.72
C ASN A 64 -5.08 -1.59 1.82
N ASP A 65 -4.43 -1.36 2.97
CA ASP A 65 -3.53 -0.22 3.13
C ASP A 65 -2.30 -0.32 2.23
N VAL A 66 -1.67 -1.51 2.18
CA VAL A 66 -0.52 -1.77 1.31
C VAL A 66 -0.91 -1.63 -0.16
N THR A 67 -2.07 -2.15 -0.55
CA THR A 67 -2.58 -2.04 -1.93
C THR A 67 -2.83 -0.59 -2.32
N SER A 68 -3.46 0.19 -1.44
CA SER A 68 -3.72 1.62 -1.64
C SER A 68 -2.42 2.41 -1.74
N ALA A 69 -1.46 2.15 -0.85
CA ALA A 69 -0.15 2.79 -0.87
C ALA A 69 0.64 2.47 -2.15
N THR A 70 0.57 1.23 -2.63
CA THR A 70 1.21 0.80 -3.89
C THR A 70 0.61 1.52 -5.09
N TYR A 71 -0.72 1.56 -5.18
CA TYR A 71 -1.42 2.26 -6.26
C TYR A 71 -1.10 3.77 -6.28
N ILE A 72 -1.03 4.41 -5.12
CA ILE A 72 -0.62 5.82 -5.00
C ILE A 72 0.83 5.99 -5.49
N ALA A 73 1.75 5.11 -5.09
CA ALA A 73 3.14 5.19 -5.51
C ALA A 73 3.29 5.03 -7.03
N GLU A 74 2.60 4.05 -7.62
CA GLU A 74 2.56 3.82 -9.07
C GLU A 74 2.01 5.03 -9.81
N PHE A 75 0.89 5.60 -9.34
CA PHE A 75 0.32 6.81 -9.94
C PHE A 75 1.35 7.95 -10.05
N TRP A 76 2.09 8.23 -8.98
CA TRP A 76 3.11 9.29 -8.99
C TRP A 76 4.32 8.96 -9.86
N LEU A 77 4.66 7.67 -9.99
CA LEU A 77 5.68 7.23 -10.94
C LEU A 77 5.22 7.44 -12.39
N GLU A 78 3.97 7.14 -12.72
CA GLU A 78 3.42 7.41 -14.05
C GLU A 78 3.34 8.91 -14.33
N GLN A 79 2.96 9.71 -13.35
CA GLN A 79 2.99 11.18 -13.47
C GLN A 79 4.42 11.67 -13.74
N GLY A 80 5.43 11.12 -13.06
CA GLY A 80 6.84 11.45 -13.33
C GLY A 80 7.31 11.05 -14.71
N ARG A 81 6.83 9.90 -15.23
CA ARG A 81 7.06 9.51 -16.63
C ARG A 81 6.38 10.44 -17.61
N ALA A 82 5.14 10.86 -17.34
CA ALA A 82 4.44 11.83 -18.17
C ALA A 82 5.17 13.18 -18.21
N GLU A 83 5.66 13.67 -17.07
CA GLU A 83 6.46 14.90 -17.00
C GLU A 83 7.82 14.78 -17.69
N SER A 84 8.42 13.58 -17.71
CA SER A 84 9.67 13.33 -18.45
C SER A 84 9.53 13.56 -19.97
N LEU A 85 8.32 13.45 -20.52
CA LEU A 85 8.06 13.75 -21.93
C LEU A 85 8.19 15.24 -22.25
N LEU A 86 7.98 16.11 -21.25
CA LEU A 86 8.15 17.56 -21.35
C LEU A 86 9.59 18.01 -21.09
N TRP A 87 10.44 17.12 -20.55
CA TRP A 87 11.83 17.44 -20.24
C TRP A 87 12.66 17.55 -21.52
N ASN A 88 13.08 18.78 -21.84
CA ASN A 88 13.92 19.13 -22.98
C ASN A 88 15.43 19.17 -22.62
N ILE A 89 16.28 19.41 -23.64
CA ILE A 89 17.75 19.37 -23.55
C ILE A 89 18.34 20.36 -22.53
N ASP A 90 17.67 21.46 -22.21
CA ASP A 90 18.28 22.50 -21.36
C ASP A 90 17.81 22.43 -19.90
N GLY A 91 16.82 21.59 -19.59
CA GLY A 91 16.19 21.53 -18.26
C GLY A 91 15.41 22.80 -17.89
N THR A 92 15.34 23.79 -18.79
CA THR A 92 14.65 25.07 -18.60
C THR A 92 13.14 24.93 -18.55
N ASP A 93 12.61 23.84 -19.12
CA ASP A 93 11.18 23.50 -19.09
C ASP A 93 10.73 22.80 -17.80
N LEU A 94 11.68 22.39 -16.92
CA LEU A 94 11.41 21.81 -15.60
C LEU A 94 10.97 22.90 -14.62
N THR A 95 9.81 23.49 -14.89
CA THR A 95 9.21 24.56 -14.08
C THR A 95 8.07 24.00 -13.23
N PRO A 96 7.78 24.60 -12.06
CA PRO A 96 6.67 24.16 -11.20
C PRO A 96 5.29 24.14 -11.90
N THR A 97 5.14 24.92 -12.97
CA THR A 97 3.89 25.01 -13.74
C THR A 97 3.76 23.91 -14.80
N ARG A 98 4.87 23.40 -15.35
CA ARG A 98 4.87 22.42 -16.45
C ARG A 98 5.20 21.01 -15.98
N ALA A 99 6.15 20.88 -15.08
CA ALA A 99 6.63 19.62 -14.55
C ALA A 99 6.82 19.76 -13.03
N PRO A 100 5.73 19.85 -12.24
CA PRO A 100 5.80 20.10 -10.81
C PRO A 100 6.59 19.05 -10.03
N LEU A 101 6.59 17.79 -10.47
CA LEU A 101 7.35 16.72 -9.85
C LEU A 101 8.84 16.87 -10.14
N LEU A 102 9.20 17.19 -11.39
CA LEU A 102 10.61 17.33 -11.81
C LEU A 102 11.20 18.73 -11.58
N ALA A 103 10.38 19.72 -11.25
CA ALA A 103 10.78 21.11 -11.02
C ALA A 103 11.93 21.27 -9.98
N PRO A 104 12.03 20.47 -8.90
CA PRO A 104 13.15 20.57 -7.97
C PRO A 104 14.51 20.24 -8.59
N LEU A 105 14.54 19.49 -9.71
CA LEU A 105 15.79 19.26 -10.44
C LEU A 105 16.25 20.55 -11.14
N GLY A 106 15.33 21.30 -11.76
CA GLY A 106 15.65 22.53 -12.48
C GLY A 106 16.93 22.41 -13.33
N LEU A 107 17.84 23.38 -13.20
CA LEU A 107 19.14 23.37 -13.86
C LEU A 107 20.13 22.33 -13.31
N ASN A 108 19.88 21.80 -12.10
CA ASN A 108 20.74 20.77 -11.49
C ASN A 108 20.61 19.41 -12.18
N VAL A 109 19.68 19.26 -13.13
CA VAL A 109 19.59 18.07 -13.98
C VAL A 109 20.86 17.83 -14.81
N ASN A 110 21.69 18.86 -14.99
CA ASN A 110 22.99 18.79 -15.65
C ASN A 110 24.15 18.38 -14.71
N THR A 111 23.87 18.13 -13.43
CA THR A 111 24.88 17.81 -12.42
C THR A 111 24.81 16.33 -12.06
N ALA A 112 25.86 15.58 -12.42
CA ALA A 112 25.95 14.16 -12.09
C ALA A 112 25.88 13.93 -10.57
N GLY A 113 25.07 12.96 -10.13
CA GLY A 113 24.94 12.63 -8.71
C GLY A 113 24.16 13.66 -7.89
N PHE A 114 23.54 14.66 -8.52
CA PHE A 114 22.61 15.54 -7.83
C PHE A 114 21.42 14.74 -7.28
N ASP A 115 21.05 15.04 -6.04
CA ASP A 115 19.99 14.37 -5.31
C ASP A 115 19.17 15.42 -4.57
N THR A 116 17.86 15.40 -4.77
CA THR A 116 16.94 16.33 -4.10
C THR A 116 16.78 16.04 -2.61
N GLY A 117 17.23 14.86 -2.16
CA GLY A 117 16.75 14.27 -0.92
C GLY A 117 15.27 13.88 -1.04
N TRP A 118 14.69 13.42 0.05
CA TRP A 118 13.25 13.23 0.09
C TRP A 118 12.56 14.59 0.10
N LEU A 119 11.50 14.71 -0.69
CA LEU A 119 10.63 15.87 -0.77
C LEU A 119 9.21 15.38 -0.50
N ALA A 120 8.41 16.18 0.22
CA ALA A 120 6.99 15.89 0.38
C ALA A 120 6.24 16.35 -0.86
N LEU A 121 5.31 15.53 -1.35
CA LEU A 121 4.37 16.01 -2.36
C LEU A 121 3.34 16.92 -1.71
N PRO A 122 2.93 18.01 -2.38
CA PRO A 122 1.76 18.77 -1.97
C PRO A 122 0.56 17.82 -2.04
N MET A 123 0.00 17.48 -0.88
CA MET A 123 -1.12 16.54 -0.80
C MET A 123 -2.39 17.24 -1.27
N ILE A 124 -3.15 16.54 -2.11
CA ILE A 124 -4.41 17.02 -2.68
C ILE A 124 -5.57 16.62 -1.76
N GLY A 125 -6.37 17.60 -1.34
CA GLY A 125 -7.71 17.36 -0.80
C GLY A 125 -7.82 17.17 0.71
N THR A 126 -8.83 17.81 1.31
CA THR A 126 -9.32 17.49 2.66
C THR A 126 -10.29 16.33 2.49
N ARG A 127 -10.17 15.27 3.30
CA ARG A 127 -11.16 14.19 3.35
C ARG A 127 -12.34 14.66 4.20
N PRO A 128 -13.54 14.92 3.65
CA PRO A 128 -14.73 14.75 4.46
C PRO A 128 -14.76 13.28 4.87
N ALA A 129 -14.94 13.01 6.16
CA ALA A 129 -15.03 11.66 6.69
C ALA A 129 -16.02 10.83 5.82
N GLY A 130 -15.56 9.70 5.28
CA GLY A 130 -16.39 8.81 4.46
C GLY A 130 -16.26 8.90 2.92
N ALA A 131 -15.40 9.77 2.37
CA ALA A 131 -15.17 9.79 0.92
C ALA A 131 -14.33 8.59 0.42
N PRO A 132 -14.63 8.04 -0.77
CA PRO A 132 -13.87 6.94 -1.39
C PRO A 132 -12.50 7.40 -1.91
N LEU A 133 -11.51 6.50 -1.86
CA LEU A 133 -10.10 6.78 -2.19
C LEU A 133 -9.86 7.21 -3.65
N ASN A 134 -10.78 6.88 -4.57
CA ASN A 134 -10.64 7.20 -5.98
C ASN A 134 -10.81 8.70 -6.30
N ARG A 135 -11.50 9.47 -5.45
CA ARG A 135 -11.76 10.90 -5.69
C ARG A 135 -10.54 11.79 -5.44
N TYR A 136 -9.49 11.26 -4.80
CA TYR A 136 -8.27 12.03 -4.45
C TYR A 136 -7.31 12.21 -5.62
N LEU A 137 -7.33 11.30 -6.60
CA LEU A 137 -6.44 11.38 -7.77
C LEU A 137 -6.99 12.29 -8.88
N GLU A 138 -8.29 12.57 -8.87
CA GLU A 138 -8.97 13.26 -9.98
C GLU A 138 -9.02 14.78 -9.85
N THR A 139 -8.71 15.37 -8.68
CA THR A 139 -8.91 16.81 -8.46
C THR A 139 -7.61 17.53 -8.09
N TRP A 140 -6.69 17.66 -9.03
CA TRP A 140 -5.64 18.69 -8.97
C TRP A 140 -6.29 20.07 -9.12
N PRO A 141 -6.24 20.94 -8.09
CA PRO A 141 -5.79 22.29 -8.40
C PRO A 141 -5.06 22.99 -7.24
N GLY A 142 -3.90 23.57 -7.53
CA GLY A 142 -3.41 24.74 -6.81
C GLY A 142 -2.03 24.61 -6.14
N PRO A 143 -1.32 25.74 -5.98
CA PRO A 143 0.06 25.79 -5.53
C PRO A 143 0.23 25.29 -4.09
N ALA A 144 1.43 24.77 -3.81
CA ALA A 144 1.85 24.31 -2.49
C ALA A 144 1.65 25.40 -1.42
N GLY A 145 0.95 25.08 -0.32
CA GLY A 145 0.84 26.01 0.81
C GLY A 145 -0.23 25.69 1.85
N GLU A 146 -1.30 24.98 1.50
CA GLU A 146 -2.36 24.69 2.48
C GLU A 146 -2.19 23.30 3.08
N ALA A 147 -1.80 23.28 4.35
CA ALA A 147 -1.78 22.08 5.17
C ALA A 147 -3.23 21.55 5.32
N ARG A 148 -3.44 20.24 5.13
CA ARG A 148 -4.79 19.64 5.13
C ARG A 148 -4.94 18.58 6.22
N ASP A 149 -6.07 18.61 6.90
CA ASP A 149 -6.28 17.98 8.21
C ASP A 149 -6.41 16.45 8.24
N TYR A 150 -6.39 15.68 7.14
CA TYR A 150 -6.69 14.23 7.22
C TYR A 150 -6.10 13.35 6.10
N ALA A 151 -4.84 13.57 5.70
CA ALA A 151 -4.20 12.60 4.81
C ALA A 151 -3.83 11.31 5.56
N GLU A 152 -4.47 10.20 5.20
CA GLU A 152 -4.17 8.86 5.75
C GLU A 152 -2.82 8.33 5.23
N TYR A 153 -2.42 8.76 4.03
CA TYR A 153 -1.20 8.37 3.35
C TYR A 153 -0.35 9.60 3.04
N CYS A 154 0.89 9.60 3.48
CA CYS A 154 1.92 10.58 3.18
C CYS A 154 2.78 10.14 2.01
N VAL A 155 2.84 10.94 0.95
CA VAL A 155 3.68 10.64 -0.21
C VAL A 155 4.92 11.53 -0.22
N GLN A 156 6.06 10.90 -0.33
CA GLN A 156 7.34 11.55 -0.48
C GLN A 156 8.05 10.99 -1.70
N TYR A 157 8.84 11.82 -2.36
CA TYR A 157 9.59 11.43 -3.54
C TYR A 157 11.01 11.95 -3.46
N ARG A 158 11.91 11.30 -4.17
CA ARG A 158 13.31 11.68 -4.28
C ARG A 158 13.73 11.53 -5.73
N LEU A 159 14.49 12.51 -6.22
CA LEU A 159 15.03 12.51 -7.56
C LEU A 159 16.54 12.49 -7.47
N ALA A 160 17.16 11.55 -8.17
CA ALA A 160 18.61 11.43 -8.25
C ALA A 160 19.06 11.39 -9.72
N VAL A 161 19.92 12.31 -10.12
CA VAL A 161 20.48 12.37 -11.46
C VAL A 161 21.55 11.29 -11.59
N LEU A 162 21.25 10.25 -12.38
CA LEU A 162 22.19 9.15 -12.64
C LEU A 162 23.16 9.52 -13.75
N VAL A 163 22.64 10.10 -14.84
CA VAL A 163 23.42 10.60 -15.97
C VAL A 163 22.97 12.03 -16.26
N PRO A 164 23.89 13.01 -16.26
CA PRO A 164 23.57 14.40 -16.56
C PRO A 164 22.71 14.52 -17.80
N ASN A 165 21.60 15.22 -17.67
CA ASN A 165 20.73 15.56 -18.79
C ASN A 165 20.15 14.35 -19.57
N GLU A 166 20.16 13.14 -19.01
CA GLU A 166 19.73 11.94 -19.73
C GLU A 166 18.88 11.01 -18.88
N ILE A 167 19.34 10.66 -17.68
CA ILE A 167 18.70 9.67 -16.83
C ILE A 167 18.54 10.22 -15.43
N VAL A 168 17.30 10.20 -14.95
CA VAL A 168 16.96 10.50 -13.56
C VAL A 168 16.31 9.26 -12.94
N ARG A 169 16.72 8.92 -11.72
CA ARG A 169 16.03 7.97 -10.87
C ARG A 169 15.00 8.71 -10.03
N ILE A 170 13.76 8.28 -10.11
CA ILE A 170 12.68 8.72 -9.24
C ILE A 170 12.39 7.61 -8.23
N GLU A 171 12.41 7.95 -6.95
CA GLU A 171 11.94 7.09 -5.86
C GLU A 171 10.70 7.72 -5.26
N VAL A 172 9.64 6.93 -5.10
CA VAL A 172 8.42 7.35 -4.42
C VAL A 172 8.25 6.45 -3.21
N ARG A 173 8.01 7.04 -2.05
CA ARG A 173 7.63 6.34 -0.83
C ARG A 173 6.30 6.87 -0.31
N VAL A 174 5.44 5.94 0.06
CA VAL A 174 4.16 6.22 0.71
C VAL A 174 4.24 5.73 2.14
N LEU A 175 3.78 6.55 3.07
CA LEU A 175 3.88 6.37 4.51
C LEU A 175 2.50 6.47 5.13
N TRP A 176 2.15 5.59 6.06
CA TRP A 176 0.92 5.70 6.83
C TRP A 176 1.13 5.19 8.25
N PHE A 177 0.40 5.76 9.21
CA PHE A 177 0.54 5.39 10.61
C PHE A 177 -0.06 4.03 10.91
N LYS A 178 0.56 3.29 11.83
CA LYS A 178 -0.04 2.05 12.37
C LYS A 178 -1.31 2.37 13.18
N PRO A 179 -2.31 1.47 13.18
CA PRO A 179 -3.50 1.64 14.00
C PRO A 179 -3.15 1.83 15.48
N GLY A 180 -3.80 2.78 16.14
CA GLY A 180 -3.62 3.05 17.58
C GLY A 180 -2.42 3.92 17.95
N VAL A 181 -1.61 4.36 16.98
CA VAL A 181 -0.55 5.35 17.24
C VAL A 181 -1.16 6.75 17.20
N ALA A 182 -0.89 7.54 18.26
CA ALA A 182 -1.13 8.97 18.25
C ALA A 182 -0.31 9.58 17.12
N ARG A 183 -1.01 10.21 16.17
CA ARG A 183 -0.33 10.91 15.10
C ARG A 183 0.32 12.19 15.73
N PRO A 184 1.50 12.65 15.28
CA PRO A 184 2.14 13.89 15.75
C PRO A 184 1.50 15.17 15.17
N SER A 185 0.63 15.85 15.93
CA SER A 185 0.04 17.12 15.45
C SER A 185 1.11 18.22 15.46
N PRO A 186 1.33 18.95 14.36
CA PRO A 186 2.28 20.06 14.40
C PRO A 186 1.79 21.13 15.40
N PRO A 187 2.72 21.77 16.14
CA PRO A 187 2.34 22.81 17.09
C PRO A 187 1.77 24.02 16.34
N GLY A 188 0.46 24.25 16.47
CA GLY A 188 -0.20 25.49 16.06
C GLY A 188 -0.96 25.46 14.73
N SER A 189 -0.91 24.38 13.95
CA SER A 189 -1.83 24.16 12.83
C SER A 189 -2.46 22.78 13.01
N GLY A 190 -3.79 22.70 13.06
CA GLY A 190 -4.52 21.42 13.18
C GLY A 190 -4.31 20.44 12.00
N ALA A 191 -3.40 20.78 11.10
CA ALA A 191 -3.17 20.13 9.83
C ALA A 191 -1.97 19.21 9.89
N TRP A 192 -2.20 17.94 9.59
CA TRP A 192 -1.17 16.94 9.38
C TRP A 192 -0.28 17.37 8.21
N THR A 193 0.94 17.81 8.51
CA THR A 193 1.98 17.92 7.50
C THR A 193 2.71 16.59 7.44
N CYS A 194 3.00 16.11 6.22
CA CYS A 194 3.88 14.96 6.11
C CYS A 194 5.20 15.27 6.82
N PRO A 195 5.67 14.38 7.71
CA PRO A 195 6.88 14.65 8.48
C PRO A 195 7.98 15.04 7.51
N ALA A 196 8.64 16.18 7.77
CA ALA A 196 9.64 16.71 6.87
C ALA A 196 10.67 15.62 6.57
N ALA A 197 11.17 15.59 5.34
CA ALA A 197 12.05 14.55 4.82
C ALA A 197 13.25 14.17 5.71
N GLY A 198 13.78 15.12 6.49
CA GLY A 198 14.86 14.92 7.45
C GLY A 198 14.45 14.26 8.77
N MET A 199 13.16 14.20 9.08
CA MET A 199 12.62 13.63 10.33
C MET A 199 12.61 12.10 10.32
N LEU A 200 12.56 11.46 9.14
CA LEU A 200 12.44 10.00 9.02
C LEU A 200 13.76 9.26 8.78
N LEU A 201 14.87 9.97 8.57
CA LEU A 201 16.17 9.37 8.25
C LEU A 201 17.22 9.80 9.30
N GLY A 202 17.16 9.18 10.48
CA GLY A 202 18.33 9.04 11.35
C GLY A 202 18.34 9.78 12.69
N ALA A 203 17.37 10.65 12.99
CA ALA A 203 17.36 11.40 14.25
C ALA A 203 16.05 11.30 15.07
N ASP A 204 14.94 10.86 14.49
CA ASP A 204 13.66 10.80 15.20
C ASP A 204 13.21 9.33 15.46
N PRO A 205 12.88 8.93 16.69
CA PRO A 205 12.43 7.57 17.05
C PRO A 205 11.12 7.10 16.40
N ASP A 206 10.50 7.91 15.53
CA ASP A 206 9.11 7.72 15.10
C ASP A 206 8.92 6.83 13.84
N THR A 207 10.00 6.35 13.22
CA THR A 207 9.92 5.36 12.13
C THR A 207 9.30 4.03 12.55
N ARG A 208 9.25 3.73 13.86
CA ARG A 208 8.60 2.53 14.39
C ARG A 208 7.07 2.54 14.22
N ASN A 209 6.48 3.73 14.12
CA ASN A 209 5.05 3.95 14.18
C ASN A 209 4.38 4.08 12.82
N VAL A 210 5.17 3.97 11.75
CA VAL A 210 4.75 4.21 10.38
C VAL A 210 5.05 2.96 9.55
N ASN A 211 4.12 2.58 8.69
CA ASN A 211 4.32 1.62 7.62
C ASN A 211 4.72 2.36 6.35
N THR A 212 5.54 1.74 5.51
CA THR A 212 5.97 2.37 4.26
C THR A 212 6.01 1.38 3.11
N VAL A 213 5.61 1.86 1.93
CA VAL A 213 5.88 1.24 0.63
C VAL A 213 6.80 2.18 -0.12
N GLN A 214 7.86 1.64 -0.73
CA GLN A 214 8.78 2.39 -1.56
C GLN A 214 8.93 1.70 -2.91
N ILE A 215 8.78 2.48 -3.98
CA ILE A 215 8.96 2.02 -5.36
C ILE A 215 9.91 3.00 -6.05
N ALA A 216 10.79 2.48 -6.90
CA ALA A 216 11.71 3.30 -7.68
C ALA A 216 11.58 2.98 -9.16
N SER A 217 11.74 3.99 -10.00
CA SER A 217 11.84 3.87 -11.46
C SER A 217 12.93 4.79 -11.97
N THR A 218 13.49 4.46 -13.11
CA THR A 218 14.28 5.43 -13.90
C THR A 218 13.38 6.05 -14.96
N ILE A 219 13.57 7.34 -15.20
CA ILE A 219 12.97 8.09 -16.30
C ILE A 219 14.08 8.59 -17.21
N TRP A 220 13.78 8.62 -18.50
CA TRP A 220 14.70 9.06 -19.54
C TRP A 220 14.24 10.39 -20.08
N ARG A 221 15.19 11.25 -20.44
CA ARG A 221 14.89 12.45 -21.20
C ARG A 221 14.26 12.05 -22.53
N ASN A 222 13.26 12.82 -22.96
CA ASN A 222 12.70 12.68 -24.30
C ASN A 222 13.77 13.01 -25.37
N GLN A 223 14.12 12.04 -26.22
CA GLN A 223 15.14 12.17 -27.27
C GLN A 223 14.54 12.53 -28.64
N VAL A 224 13.33 13.08 -28.73
CA VAL A 224 12.76 13.51 -30.01
C VAL A 224 13.67 14.59 -30.62
N THR A 225 14.53 14.13 -31.52
CA THR A 225 15.40 14.91 -32.40
C THR A 225 14.52 15.86 -33.19
N ARG A 226 14.65 17.17 -32.95
CA ARG A 226 14.17 18.19 -33.88
C ARG A 226 15.15 18.33 -35.04
#